data_AF-A0A969DLE3-F1
#
_entry.id   AF-A0A969DLE3-F1
#
_cell.length_a   1.000
_cell.length_b   1.000
_cell.length_c   1.000
_cell.angle_alpha   90.00
_cell.angle_beta   90.00
_cell.angle_gamma   90.00
#
_symmetry.space_group_name_H-M   'P 1'
#
loop_
_entity.id
_entity.type
_entity.pdbx_description
1 polymer ?
#
loop_
_entity_poly.entity_id
_entity_poly.type
_entity_poly.pdbx_seq_one_letter_code
_entity_poly.pdbx_strand_id
1 'polypeptide(L)'
;MSFDILQHLETLTPDGGSSKPYEGSYLCPVCESSNFKVDLKTGKYGTYGCDCAQTPAGKRKIRDAIAPFTWEKPPRPSGKKTFTYDGLSNGVADTLAQVVREDDGAGKRSFYQQHWNGQHWVKGLPDQVKARLHLYRIFSPINEQAQGQRILLVEGEGKVDSLLALGIPATCSIGGAGKWHQYGHPNYLEDLAGYQVVLCPDRDEIGVKHCETVAADLEAHDITVAGWLYAFPQSPLWERLPKNKGADIADWIAEGATADEIAAVVEPRRQPPQPEQRESTQVEQGGKQPTGDADNLPKLAKRFRAVERIWARSLRFNQLTNNIELHGNRRGRGDLRLTLALDYGLSVSVADCEAIVKRLANNNTYHPVAEYLDSCAQTHGNGSAILDNLATELFGSQVPIHNVFLKKTLVAAVARIFQPGCKVDTALFLQGRQGFNKSSFFKTLVGATWFDDTMGSATSERDERLKLHQFWVLEWAELENVFKKRDISAVKAFLSCGVDTVRPP
;
A
#
# COMPACT_ATOMS: atom_id res chain seq x y z
N MET A 1 -15.78 -11.64 19.42
CA MET A 1 -17.26 -11.71 19.42
C MET A 1 -17.69 -12.87 18.53
N SER A 2 -18.69 -13.67 18.91
CA SER A 2 -19.21 -14.74 18.05
C SER A 2 -19.96 -14.11 16.87
N PHE A 3 -19.72 -14.60 15.65
CA PHE A 3 -20.44 -14.17 14.45
C PHE A 3 -21.95 -14.34 14.62
N ASP A 4 -22.71 -13.28 14.38
CA ASP A 4 -24.17 -13.29 14.36
C ASP A 4 -24.66 -12.85 12.98
N ILE A 5 -25.23 -13.81 12.24
CA ILE A 5 -25.71 -13.57 10.87
C ILE A 5 -26.88 -12.58 10.82
N LEU A 6 -27.61 -12.38 11.93
CA LEU A 6 -28.74 -11.46 11.99
C LEU A 6 -28.30 -10.00 11.77
N GLN A 7 -27.05 -9.68 12.08
CA GLN A 7 -26.46 -8.35 11.87
C GLN A 7 -26.08 -8.08 10.42
N HIS A 8 -26.10 -9.11 9.57
CA HIS A 8 -25.65 -9.03 8.19
C HIS A 8 -26.74 -9.42 7.18
N LEU A 9 -28.00 -9.52 7.60
CA LEU A 9 -29.10 -9.93 6.72
C LEU A 9 -29.27 -9.02 5.49
N GLU A 10 -28.91 -7.73 5.62
CA GLU A 10 -28.94 -6.75 4.53
C GLU A 10 -27.92 -7.04 3.41
N THR A 11 -26.87 -7.79 3.71
CA THR A 11 -25.86 -8.22 2.73
C THR A 11 -26.30 -9.48 1.97
N LEU A 12 -27.30 -10.19 2.49
CA LEU A 12 -27.84 -11.41 1.88
C LEU A 12 -28.89 -11.04 0.84
N THR A 13 -28.84 -11.72 -0.31
CA THR A 13 -29.83 -11.52 -1.38
C THR A 13 -31.02 -12.45 -1.18
N PRO A 14 -32.27 -11.95 -0.98
CA PRO A 14 -33.45 -12.79 -0.79
C PRO A 14 -33.74 -13.62 -2.04
N ASP A 15 -34.19 -14.86 -1.87
CA ASP A 15 -34.57 -15.76 -2.97
C ASP A 15 -36.08 -16.07 -3.02
N GLY A 16 -36.87 -15.48 -2.10
CA GLY A 16 -38.32 -15.58 -2.04
C GLY A 16 -38.86 -16.93 -1.55
N GLY A 17 -38.00 -17.85 -1.10
CA GLY A 17 -38.33 -19.26 -0.90
C GLY A 17 -38.91 -19.67 0.46
N SER A 18 -39.38 -18.77 1.34
CA SER A 18 -39.87 -19.16 2.68
C SER A 18 -41.37 -18.96 2.85
N SER A 19 -42.08 -20.01 3.25
CA SER A 19 -43.49 -19.94 3.70
C SER A 19 -43.63 -19.70 5.20
N LYS A 20 -42.52 -19.67 5.95
CA LYS A 20 -42.50 -19.53 7.40
C LYS A 20 -42.19 -18.08 7.79
N PRO A 21 -42.98 -17.45 8.67
CA PRO A 21 -42.81 -16.03 9.03
C PRO A 21 -41.55 -15.73 9.86
N TYR A 22 -40.88 -16.76 10.41
CA TYR A 22 -39.67 -16.62 11.23
C TYR A 22 -38.38 -17.06 10.50
N GLU A 23 -38.48 -17.41 9.22
CA GLU A 23 -37.36 -17.94 8.44
C GLU A 23 -37.15 -17.07 7.20
N GLY A 24 -35.98 -16.45 7.11
CA GLY A 24 -35.53 -15.75 5.92
C GLY A 24 -34.94 -16.74 4.93
N SER A 25 -35.21 -16.54 3.65
CA SER A 25 -34.66 -17.37 2.57
C SER A 25 -33.89 -16.48 1.59
N TYR A 26 -32.66 -16.87 1.34
CA TYR A 26 -31.69 -16.12 0.58
C TYR A 26 -30.92 -17.04 -0.36
N LEU A 27 -30.15 -16.43 -1.26
CA LEU A 27 -29.14 -17.14 -2.03
C LEU A 27 -27.93 -17.46 -1.15
N CYS A 28 -27.32 -18.62 -1.36
CA CYS A 28 -26.09 -19.01 -0.66
C CYS A 28 -24.98 -18.01 -0.97
N PRO A 29 -24.33 -17.40 0.05
CA PRO A 29 -23.30 -16.37 -0.18
C PRO A 29 -22.02 -16.87 -0.86
N VAL A 30 -21.83 -18.19 -0.92
CA VAL A 30 -20.63 -18.82 -1.49
C VAL A 30 -20.84 -19.27 -2.92
N CYS A 31 -22.01 -19.83 -3.24
CA CYS A 31 -22.27 -20.46 -4.54
C CYS A 31 -23.57 -20.00 -5.21
N GLU A 32 -24.27 -19.03 -4.61
CA GLU A 32 -25.52 -18.44 -5.10
C GLU A 32 -26.71 -19.42 -5.24
N SER A 33 -26.57 -20.68 -4.80
CA SER A 33 -27.69 -21.64 -4.80
C SER A 33 -28.83 -21.19 -3.88
N SER A 34 -30.07 -21.44 -4.27
CA SER A 34 -31.26 -21.09 -3.51
C SER A 34 -31.41 -21.94 -2.24
N ASN A 35 -32.34 -21.53 -1.37
CA ASN A 35 -32.62 -22.14 -0.08
C ASN A 35 -31.43 -22.07 0.90
N PHE A 36 -30.74 -20.94 0.96
CA PHE A 36 -30.00 -20.58 2.16
C PHE A 36 -30.97 -20.01 3.19
N LYS A 37 -31.30 -20.81 4.21
CA LYS A 37 -32.29 -20.46 5.22
C LYS A 37 -31.61 -19.89 6.44
N VAL A 38 -32.16 -18.81 6.96
CA VAL A 38 -31.73 -18.18 8.21
C VAL A 38 -32.94 -18.09 9.14
N ASP A 39 -32.84 -18.67 10.32
CA ASP A 39 -33.82 -18.48 11.39
C ASP A 39 -33.67 -17.07 11.97
N LEU A 40 -34.68 -16.23 11.75
CA LEU A 40 -34.64 -14.81 12.08
C LEU A 40 -34.73 -14.53 13.58
N LYS A 41 -34.96 -15.56 14.43
CA LYS A 41 -35.01 -15.43 15.89
C LYS A 41 -33.70 -15.87 16.54
N THR A 42 -33.04 -16.87 15.99
CA THR A 42 -31.89 -17.53 16.62
C THR A 42 -30.58 -17.30 15.87
N GLY A 43 -30.62 -16.79 14.63
CA GLY A 43 -29.43 -16.61 13.79
C GLY A 43 -28.83 -17.92 13.28
N LYS A 44 -29.50 -19.07 13.50
CA LYS A 44 -29.08 -20.34 12.93
C LYS A 44 -29.33 -20.33 11.43
N TYR A 45 -28.38 -20.85 10.66
CA TYR A 45 -28.49 -20.89 9.21
C TYR A 45 -28.04 -22.23 8.63
N GLY A 46 -28.54 -22.53 7.44
CA GLY A 46 -28.22 -23.75 6.71
C GLY A 46 -28.50 -23.62 5.22
N THR A 47 -27.83 -24.44 4.42
CA THR A 47 -28.04 -24.55 2.98
C THR A 47 -28.84 -25.81 2.68
N TYR A 48 -29.90 -25.67 1.88
CA TYR A 48 -30.73 -26.80 1.43
C TYR A 48 -30.70 -26.98 -0.09
N GLY A 49 -30.22 -26.00 -0.85
CA GLY A 49 -29.92 -26.12 -2.29
C GLY A 49 -28.45 -26.38 -2.61
N CYS A 50 -27.58 -26.46 -1.60
CA CYS A 50 -26.17 -26.81 -1.75
C CYS A 50 -25.59 -27.38 -0.44
N ASP A 51 -24.34 -27.82 -0.48
CA ASP A 51 -23.60 -28.41 0.63
C ASP A 51 -22.71 -27.39 1.38
N CYS A 52 -22.73 -26.12 0.99
CA CYS A 52 -21.81 -25.09 1.51
C CYS A 52 -21.95 -24.86 3.03
N ALA A 53 -23.08 -25.18 3.68
CA ALA A 53 -23.21 -25.09 5.14
C ALA A 53 -23.11 -26.44 5.87
N GLN A 54 -22.77 -27.54 5.18
CA GLN A 54 -22.79 -28.89 5.78
C GLN A 54 -21.51 -29.23 6.56
N THR A 55 -20.38 -28.62 6.20
CA THR A 55 -19.09 -28.81 6.89
C THR A 55 -18.68 -27.58 7.69
N PRO A 56 -17.86 -27.72 8.75
CA PRO A 56 -17.27 -26.56 9.44
C PRO A 56 -16.50 -25.62 8.51
N ALA A 57 -15.77 -26.17 7.53
CA ALA A 57 -15.05 -25.38 6.53
C ALA A 57 -15.98 -24.60 5.60
N GLY A 58 -17.09 -25.22 5.17
CA GLY A 58 -18.11 -24.54 4.37
C GLY A 58 -18.82 -23.42 5.13
N LYS A 59 -19.21 -23.66 6.40
CA LYS A 59 -19.79 -22.62 7.26
C LYS A 59 -18.84 -21.43 7.45
N ARG A 60 -17.53 -21.66 7.54
CA ARG A 60 -16.51 -20.59 7.55
C ARG A 60 -16.51 -19.78 6.26
N LYS A 61 -16.54 -20.42 5.09
CA LYS A 61 -16.63 -19.73 3.79
C LYS A 61 -17.90 -18.87 3.68
N ILE A 62 -19.03 -19.37 4.17
CA ILE A 62 -20.29 -18.60 4.22
C ILE A 62 -20.13 -17.37 5.11
N ARG A 63 -19.60 -17.53 6.33
CA ARG A 63 -19.31 -16.41 7.22
C ARG A 63 -18.43 -15.36 6.54
N ASP A 64 -17.31 -15.79 5.96
CA ASP A 64 -16.33 -14.89 5.36
C ASP A 64 -16.87 -14.20 4.08
N ALA A 65 -17.86 -14.79 3.40
CA ALA A 65 -18.54 -14.15 2.27
C ALA A 65 -19.57 -13.09 2.70
N ILE A 66 -20.27 -13.32 3.80
CA ILE A 66 -21.32 -12.42 4.33
C ILE A 66 -20.71 -11.24 5.09
N ALA A 67 -19.70 -11.54 5.89
CA ALA A 67 -18.95 -10.59 6.67
C ALA A 67 -17.46 -10.79 6.29
N PRO A 68 -17.00 -10.20 5.17
CA PRO A 68 -15.59 -10.26 4.78
C PRO A 68 -14.76 -9.85 5.98
N PHE A 69 -14.03 -10.83 6.50
CA PHE A 69 -13.39 -10.78 7.80
C PHE A 69 -12.34 -9.66 7.79
N THR A 70 -12.74 -8.46 8.20
CA THR A 70 -11.81 -7.48 8.74
C THR A 70 -11.43 -8.03 10.10
N TRP A 71 -10.46 -8.95 10.10
CA TRP A 71 -9.76 -9.27 11.33
C TRP A 71 -9.11 -7.98 11.80
N GLU A 72 -9.72 -7.34 12.78
CA GLU A 72 -9.08 -6.25 13.49
C GLU A 72 -8.40 -6.85 14.71
N LYS A 73 -7.08 -6.68 14.78
CA LYS A 73 -6.28 -7.13 15.93
C LYS A 73 -6.89 -6.54 17.21
N PRO A 74 -7.33 -7.37 18.17
CA PRO A 74 -7.96 -6.86 19.37
C PRO A 74 -7.00 -5.95 20.15
N PRO A 75 -7.51 -4.90 20.82
CA PRO A 75 -6.67 -4.05 21.64
C PRO A 75 -6.02 -4.90 22.74
N ARG A 76 -4.71 -4.75 22.91
CA ARG A 76 -3.99 -5.41 24.00
C ARG A 76 -4.34 -4.72 25.32
N PRO A 77 -4.32 -5.45 26.45
CA PRO A 77 -4.44 -4.85 27.78
C PRO A 77 -3.41 -3.74 27.97
N SER A 78 -3.75 -2.76 28.82
CA SER A 78 -2.81 -1.71 29.18
C SER A 78 -1.59 -2.31 29.88
N GLY A 79 -0.41 -1.84 29.51
CA GLY A 79 0.81 -2.43 30.03
C GLY A 79 2.07 -1.86 29.42
N LYS A 80 3.17 -2.12 30.10
CA LYS A 80 4.52 -1.73 29.70
C LYS A 80 5.36 -2.99 29.54
N LYS A 81 5.96 -3.16 28.36
CA LYS A 81 6.88 -4.26 28.07
C LYS A 81 8.22 -3.69 27.60
N THR A 82 9.29 -4.26 28.11
CA THR A 82 10.67 -3.86 27.78
C THR A 82 11.38 -5.02 27.11
N PHE A 83 12.05 -4.73 26.00
CA PHE A 83 12.83 -5.69 25.23
C PHE A 83 14.29 -5.21 25.21
N THR A 84 15.20 -6.01 25.77
CA THR A 84 16.63 -5.67 25.86
C THR A 84 17.38 -6.20 24.65
N TYR A 85 18.30 -5.39 24.14
CA TYR A 85 19.21 -5.71 23.06
C TYR A 85 20.62 -5.71 23.58
N ASP A 86 21.39 -6.70 23.15
CA ASP A 86 22.75 -6.92 23.59
C ASP A 86 23.75 -6.36 22.57
N GLY A 87 24.88 -5.91 23.09
CA GLY A 87 26.12 -5.73 22.35
C GLY A 87 27.08 -6.87 22.66
N LEU A 88 28.25 -6.84 22.04
CA LEU A 88 29.39 -7.64 22.46
C LEU A 88 30.45 -6.72 23.09
N SER A 89 30.87 -7.08 24.29
CA SER A 89 32.00 -6.49 24.99
C SER A 89 33.00 -7.60 25.30
N ASN A 90 34.14 -7.62 24.59
CA ASN A 90 35.16 -8.68 24.66
C ASN A 90 34.61 -10.10 24.39
N GLY A 91 33.69 -10.23 23.43
CA GLY A 91 33.07 -11.51 23.06
C GLY A 91 32.01 -12.01 24.05
N VAL A 92 31.65 -11.22 25.06
CA VAL A 92 30.57 -11.53 26.00
C VAL A 92 29.39 -10.60 25.71
N ALA A 93 28.19 -11.17 25.64
CA ALA A 93 26.96 -10.40 25.46
C ALA A 93 26.69 -9.49 26.66
N ASP A 94 26.52 -8.19 26.42
CA ASP A 94 26.17 -7.20 27.44
C ASP A 94 24.97 -6.37 27.00
N THR A 95 24.02 -6.15 27.92
CA THR A 95 22.83 -5.38 27.61
C THR A 95 23.20 -3.93 27.32
N LEU A 96 22.90 -3.49 26.09
CA LEU A 96 23.35 -2.23 25.54
C LEU A 96 22.19 -1.25 25.31
N ALA A 97 21.05 -1.77 24.86
CA ALA A 97 19.87 -0.98 24.55
C ALA A 97 18.59 -1.66 25.01
N GLN A 98 17.50 -0.89 25.07
CA GLN A 98 16.16 -1.45 25.25
C GLN A 98 15.13 -0.71 24.41
N VAL A 99 14.16 -1.46 23.91
CA VAL A 99 12.92 -0.96 23.33
C VAL A 99 11.83 -1.08 24.38
N VAL A 100 11.15 0.02 24.64
CA VAL A 100 10.03 0.06 25.56
C VAL A 100 8.76 0.25 24.75
N ARG A 101 7.82 -0.68 24.94
CA ARG A 101 6.48 -0.65 24.39
C ARG A 101 5.48 -0.34 25.50
N GLU A 102 4.62 0.65 25.27
CA GLU A 102 3.52 0.99 26.16
C GLU A 102 2.21 0.88 25.37
N ASP A 103 1.30 0.01 25.83
CA ASP A 103 -0.05 -0.17 25.31
C ASP A 103 -1.05 0.51 26.28
N ASP A 104 -2.02 1.24 25.75
CA ASP A 104 -2.98 2.03 26.56
C ASP A 104 -4.25 1.26 26.95
N GLY A 105 -4.42 0.01 26.50
CA GLY A 105 -5.64 -0.77 26.72
C GLY A 105 -6.78 -0.47 25.74
N ALA A 106 -6.68 0.62 24.97
CA ALA A 106 -7.69 1.10 24.03
C ALA A 106 -7.24 0.96 22.56
N GLY A 107 -6.11 0.29 22.32
CA GLY A 107 -5.57 0.00 20.99
C GLY A 107 -4.50 0.99 20.50
N LYS A 108 -4.15 2.01 21.29
CA LYS A 108 -2.98 2.85 21.03
C LYS A 108 -1.75 2.22 21.65
N ARG A 109 -0.65 2.33 20.92
CA ARG A 109 0.66 1.86 21.35
C ARG A 109 1.71 2.93 21.10
N SER A 110 2.69 3.03 21.98
CA SER A 110 3.87 3.87 21.80
C SER A 110 5.14 3.05 21.98
N PHE A 111 6.18 3.47 21.28
CA PHE A 111 7.49 2.84 21.31
C PHE A 111 8.56 3.91 21.52
N TYR A 112 9.53 3.63 22.39
CA TYR A 112 10.74 4.43 22.49
C TYR A 112 11.94 3.55 22.81
N GLN A 113 13.11 4.00 22.37
CA GLN A 113 14.38 3.32 22.57
C GLN A 113 15.19 4.04 23.65
N GLN A 114 15.97 3.28 24.40
CA GLN A 114 16.94 3.78 25.37
C GLN A 114 18.24 2.99 25.25
N HIS A 115 19.36 3.62 25.62
CA HIS A 115 20.65 2.95 25.77
C HIS A 115 21.16 3.05 27.20
N TRP A 116 21.99 2.09 27.59
CA TRP A 116 22.68 2.13 28.87
C TRP A 116 23.93 3.00 28.75
N ASN A 117 24.07 4.01 29.61
CA ASN A 117 25.25 4.88 29.63
C ASN A 117 26.33 4.43 30.64
N GLY A 118 26.16 3.25 31.25
CA GLY A 118 27.00 2.75 32.35
C GLY A 118 26.41 2.96 33.73
N GLN A 119 25.41 3.84 33.89
CA GLN A 119 24.79 4.16 35.17
C GLN A 119 23.26 4.07 35.17
N HIS A 120 22.62 4.56 34.11
CA HIS A 120 21.17 4.57 33.96
C HIS A 120 20.74 4.57 32.49
N TRP A 121 19.46 4.33 32.26
CA TRP A 121 18.86 4.33 30.92
C TRP A 121 18.63 5.74 30.39
N VAL A 122 19.21 6.04 29.22
CA VAL A 122 19.07 7.34 28.54
C VAL A 122 18.28 7.17 27.24
N LYS A 123 17.35 8.08 26.97
CA LYS A 123 16.48 8.03 25.79
C LYS A 123 17.26 8.23 24.49
N GLY A 124 16.92 7.43 23.47
CA GLY A 124 17.55 7.44 22.15
C GLY A 124 18.70 6.46 22.03
N LEU A 125 19.16 6.25 20.78
CA LEU A 125 20.29 5.40 20.42
C LEU A 125 21.32 6.27 19.68
N PRO A 126 22.45 6.65 20.30
CA PRO A 126 23.57 7.28 19.61
C PRO A 126 24.16 6.34 18.55
N ASP A 127 24.79 6.87 17.50
CA ASP A 127 25.30 6.05 16.38
C ASP A 127 26.34 5.01 16.84
N GLN A 128 27.15 5.33 17.85
CA GLN A 128 28.09 4.40 18.47
C GLN A 128 27.41 3.20 19.13
N VAL A 129 26.20 3.42 19.67
CA VAL A 129 25.38 2.34 20.23
C VAL A 129 24.74 1.55 19.11
N LYS A 130 24.15 2.22 18.11
CA LYS A 130 23.50 1.55 16.98
C LYS A 130 24.44 0.57 16.27
N ALA A 131 25.69 0.96 16.05
CA ALA A 131 26.69 0.15 15.35
C ALA A 131 27.13 -1.11 16.12
N ARG A 132 26.80 -1.22 17.41
CA ARG A 132 27.17 -2.36 18.27
C ARG A 132 26.01 -3.30 18.59
N LEU A 133 24.81 -3.01 18.08
CA LEU A 133 23.64 -3.82 18.38
C LEU A 133 23.65 -5.13 17.59
N HIS A 134 23.28 -6.21 18.26
CA HIS A 134 22.98 -7.50 17.65
C HIS A 134 21.47 -7.74 17.56
N LEU A 135 21.06 -8.77 16.83
CA LEU A 135 19.66 -9.12 16.66
C LEU A 135 19.02 -9.56 17.99
N TYR A 136 17.72 -9.29 18.15
CA TYR A 136 17.01 -9.56 19.40
C TYR A 136 17.03 -11.04 19.78
N ARG A 137 17.54 -11.36 20.98
CA ARG A 137 17.67 -12.74 21.50
C ARG A 137 18.58 -13.66 20.70
N ILE A 138 19.45 -13.15 19.82
CA ILE A 138 20.35 -14.01 19.04
C ILE A 138 21.26 -14.88 19.92
N PHE A 139 21.70 -14.38 21.08
CA PHE A 139 22.50 -15.10 22.07
C PHE A 139 21.66 -15.85 23.13
N SER A 140 20.38 -16.11 22.88
CA SER A 140 19.58 -16.93 23.79
C SER A 140 19.97 -18.40 23.68
N PRO A 141 19.86 -19.21 24.77
CA PRO A 141 20.26 -20.61 24.73
C PRO A 141 19.58 -21.43 23.62
N ILE A 142 18.32 -21.12 23.30
CA ILE A 142 17.57 -21.78 22.21
C ILE A 142 18.21 -21.47 20.85
N ASN A 143 18.57 -20.21 20.60
CA ASN A 143 19.20 -19.81 19.34
C ASN A 143 20.63 -20.33 19.25
N GLU A 144 21.43 -20.25 20.32
CA GLU A 144 22.78 -20.81 20.35
C GLU A 144 22.81 -22.32 20.06
N GLN A 145 21.84 -23.08 20.58
CA GLN A 145 21.70 -24.52 20.31
C GLN A 145 21.23 -24.84 18.88
N ALA A 146 20.69 -23.84 18.17
CA ALA A 146 20.14 -24.00 16.82
C ALA A 146 21.12 -23.59 15.71
N GLN A 147 22.40 -23.38 16.02
CA GLN A 147 23.44 -23.15 15.01
C GLN A 147 23.45 -24.29 13.98
N GLY A 148 23.51 -23.93 12.69
CA GLY A 148 23.37 -24.82 11.55
C GLY A 148 21.93 -25.26 11.23
N GLN A 149 20.95 -24.88 12.05
CA GLN A 149 19.52 -25.17 11.86
C GLN A 149 18.74 -23.92 11.42
N ARG A 150 17.42 -24.07 11.29
CA ARG A 150 16.53 -22.98 10.90
C ARG A 150 16.35 -21.98 12.02
N ILE A 151 16.43 -20.69 11.69
CA ILE A 151 16.05 -19.58 12.57
C ILE A 151 14.99 -18.72 11.87
N LEU A 152 13.92 -18.38 12.58
CA LEU A 152 12.88 -17.50 12.06
C LEU A 152 13.26 -16.04 12.28
N LEU A 153 13.30 -15.26 11.20
CA LEU A 153 13.40 -13.81 11.28
C LEU A 153 11.99 -13.20 11.16
N VAL A 154 11.50 -12.66 12.27
CA VAL A 154 10.18 -12.02 12.38
C VAL A 154 10.34 -10.51 12.58
N GLU A 155 9.26 -9.73 12.41
CA GLU A 155 9.35 -8.27 12.45
C GLU A 155 9.45 -7.63 13.85
N GLY A 156 9.20 -8.36 14.94
CA GLY A 156 9.11 -7.73 16.26
C GLY A 156 9.32 -8.65 17.45
N GLU A 157 9.75 -8.03 18.55
CA GLU A 157 10.31 -8.70 19.73
C GLU A 157 9.28 -9.59 20.43
N GLY A 158 8.03 -9.15 20.50
CA GLY A 158 6.96 -9.95 21.10
C GLY A 158 6.65 -11.25 20.33
N LYS A 159 6.94 -11.30 19.02
CA LYS A 159 6.76 -12.50 18.20
C LYS A 159 7.90 -13.48 18.44
N VAL A 160 9.12 -12.96 18.57
CA VAL A 160 10.31 -13.73 18.99
C VAL A 160 10.05 -14.42 20.32
N ASP A 161 9.59 -13.68 21.34
CA ASP A 161 9.26 -14.27 22.65
C ASP A 161 8.23 -15.41 22.54
N SER A 162 7.23 -15.26 21.67
CA SER A 162 6.17 -16.26 21.48
C SER A 162 6.69 -17.53 20.82
N LEU A 163 7.63 -17.40 19.86
CA LEU A 163 8.26 -18.53 19.18
C LEU A 163 9.26 -19.25 20.10
N LEU A 164 10.09 -18.50 20.83
CA LEU A 164 11.03 -19.08 21.80
C LEU A 164 10.29 -19.84 22.92
N ALA A 165 9.11 -19.38 23.34
CA ALA A 165 8.27 -20.09 24.29
C ALA A 165 7.78 -21.46 23.77
N LEU A 166 7.73 -21.65 22.45
CA LEU A 166 7.44 -22.93 21.79
C LEU A 166 8.71 -23.73 21.47
N GLY A 167 9.89 -23.25 21.87
CA GLY A 167 11.17 -23.87 21.53
C GLY A 167 11.61 -23.65 20.08
N ILE A 168 10.99 -22.72 19.36
CA ILE A 168 11.35 -22.40 17.97
C ILE A 168 12.41 -21.29 17.97
N PRO A 169 13.59 -21.51 17.36
CA PRO A 169 14.61 -20.49 17.21
C PRO A 169 14.10 -19.30 16.40
N ALA A 170 14.19 -18.10 16.96
CA ALA A 170 13.66 -16.89 16.35
C ALA A 170 14.41 -15.63 16.78
N THR A 171 14.42 -14.63 15.92
CA THR A 171 15.07 -13.33 16.14
C THR A 171 14.40 -12.20 15.36
N CYS A 172 14.74 -10.94 15.66
CA CYS A 172 14.28 -9.77 14.92
C CYS A 172 15.27 -8.58 15.01
N SER A 173 15.22 -7.69 14.02
CA SER A 173 15.97 -6.41 14.07
C SER A 173 15.23 -5.35 14.89
N ILE A 174 15.99 -4.45 15.53
CA ILE A 174 15.41 -3.33 16.28
C ILE A 174 14.71 -2.32 15.37
N GLY A 175 13.60 -1.76 15.85
CA GLY A 175 12.88 -0.68 15.16
C GLY A 175 11.83 -1.14 14.14
N GLY A 176 11.72 -2.45 13.90
CA GLY A 176 10.67 -3.05 13.07
C GLY A 176 10.84 -2.84 11.57
N ALA A 177 9.76 -3.06 10.82
CA ALA A 177 9.77 -3.03 9.37
C ALA A 177 10.34 -1.73 8.76
N GLY A 178 11.23 -1.89 7.78
CA GLY A 178 11.90 -0.80 7.08
C GLY A 178 13.11 -0.21 7.82
N LYS A 179 13.53 -0.79 8.94
CA LYS A 179 14.66 -0.32 9.76
C LYS A 179 15.92 -1.20 9.72
N TRP A 180 15.93 -2.24 8.89
CA TRP A 180 17.01 -3.22 8.77
C TRP A 180 18.42 -2.61 8.73
N HIS A 181 18.68 -1.67 7.81
CA HIS A 181 19.99 -1.04 7.66
C HIS A 181 20.23 0.16 8.61
N GLN A 182 19.27 0.52 9.47
CA GLN A 182 19.38 1.72 10.32
C GLN A 182 20.07 1.47 11.66
N TYR A 183 20.13 0.22 12.09
CA TYR A 183 20.61 -0.20 13.39
C TYR A 183 21.34 -1.54 13.24
N GLY A 184 22.43 -1.75 13.97
CA GLY A 184 23.14 -3.03 14.10
C GLY A 184 23.77 -3.62 12.83
N HIS A 185 23.29 -3.29 11.63
CA HIS A 185 23.93 -3.66 10.38
C HIS A 185 25.37 -3.06 10.31
N PRO A 186 26.41 -3.84 9.93
CA PRO A 186 26.35 -5.20 9.36
C PRO A 186 26.39 -6.36 10.36
N ASN A 187 26.45 -6.14 11.68
CA ASN A 187 26.54 -7.23 12.69
C ASN A 187 25.40 -8.25 12.54
N TYR A 188 24.23 -7.82 12.05
CA TYR A 188 23.10 -8.72 11.78
C TYR A 188 23.41 -9.81 10.75
N LEU A 189 24.32 -9.54 9.81
CA LEU A 189 24.77 -10.52 8.83
C LEU A 189 25.64 -11.57 9.51
N GLU A 190 26.57 -11.13 10.38
CA GLU A 190 27.41 -12.04 11.19
C GLU A 190 26.56 -12.91 12.13
N ASP A 191 25.55 -12.30 12.76
CA ASP A 191 24.58 -12.99 13.62
C ASP A 191 23.85 -14.13 12.90
N LEU A 192 23.55 -13.96 11.62
CA LEU A 192 22.75 -14.90 10.83
C LEU A 192 23.57 -15.90 10.01
N ALA A 193 24.88 -15.66 9.83
CA ALA A 193 25.74 -16.47 8.97
C ALA A 193 25.78 -17.96 9.37
N GLY A 194 25.56 -18.27 10.65
CA GLY A 194 25.53 -19.64 11.17
C GLY A 194 24.20 -20.38 11.02
N TYR A 195 23.16 -19.77 10.44
CA TYR A 195 21.81 -20.32 10.43
C TYR A 195 21.22 -20.49 9.02
N GLN A 196 20.19 -21.34 8.92
CA GLN A 196 19.29 -21.40 7.78
C GLN A 196 18.14 -20.41 7.99
N VAL A 197 18.24 -19.21 7.42
CA VAL A 197 17.29 -18.13 7.72
C VAL A 197 15.94 -18.40 7.08
N VAL A 198 14.86 -18.36 7.86
CA VAL A 198 13.47 -18.42 7.39
C VAL A 198 12.80 -17.07 7.64
N LEU A 199 12.32 -16.42 6.57
CA LEU A 199 11.69 -15.11 6.67
C LEU A 199 10.20 -15.25 6.97
N CYS A 200 9.71 -14.54 7.99
CA CYS A 200 8.32 -14.64 8.44
C CYS A 200 7.66 -13.25 8.46
N PRO A 201 7.13 -12.77 7.31
CA PRO A 201 6.48 -11.47 7.24
C PRO A 201 5.12 -11.46 7.96
N ASP A 202 4.71 -10.30 8.45
CA ASP A 202 3.31 -10.02 8.77
C ASP A 202 2.48 -10.10 7.49
N ARG A 203 1.21 -10.46 7.62
CA ARG A 203 0.28 -10.53 6.49
C ARG A 203 -0.19 -9.13 6.09
N ASP A 204 0.75 -8.27 5.71
CA ASP A 204 0.55 -6.95 5.14
C ASP A 204 1.68 -6.53 4.18
N GLU A 205 1.43 -5.50 3.37
CA GLU A 205 2.39 -5.04 2.34
C GLU A 205 3.73 -4.56 2.95
N ILE A 206 3.69 -3.96 4.14
CA ILE A 206 4.89 -3.43 4.81
C ILE A 206 5.79 -4.58 5.27
N GLY A 207 5.19 -5.61 5.87
CA GLY A 207 5.89 -6.78 6.38
C GLY A 207 6.56 -7.60 5.29
N VAL A 208 5.83 -7.85 4.18
CA VAL A 208 6.39 -8.52 3.00
C VAL A 208 7.58 -7.73 2.46
N LYS A 209 7.42 -6.42 2.21
CA LYS A 209 8.51 -5.57 1.69
C LYS A 209 9.73 -5.53 2.61
N HIS A 210 9.53 -5.59 3.92
CA HIS A 210 10.64 -5.68 4.87
C HIS A 210 11.42 -6.98 4.69
N CYS A 211 10.74 -8.14 4.67
CA CYS A 211 11.39 -9.42 4.43
C CYS A 211 12.07 -9.48 3.06
N GLU A 212 11.52 -8.83 2.02
CA GLU A 212 12.18 -8.73 0.71
C GLU A 212 13.50 -7.96 0.78
N THR A 213 13.52 -6.88 1.55
CA THR A 213 14.73 -6.08 1.78
C THR A 213 15.81 -6.92 2.48
N VAL A 214 15.41 -7.70 3.49
CA VAL A 214 16.34 -8.56 4.22
C VAL A 214 16.82 -9.73 3.35
N ALA A 215 15.94 -10.35 2.58
CA ALA A 215 16.29 -11.45 1.68
C ALA A 215 17.39 -11.04 0.69
N ALA A 216 17.23 -9.88 0.05
CA ALA A 216 18.19 -9.36 -0.91
C ALA A 216 19.55 -9.05 -0.26
N ASP A 217 19.56 -8.55 0.97
CA ASP A 217 20.79 -8.24 1.71
C ASP A 217 21.51 -9.50 2.19
N LEU A 218 20.78 -10.51 2.65
CA LEU A 218 21.34 -11.82 3.00
C LEU A 218 21.93 -12.52 1.78
N GLU A 219 21.22 -12.51 0.65
CA GLU A 219 21.69 -13.07 -0.62
C GLU A 219 22.95 -12.36 -1.12
N ALA A 220 23.02 -11.03 -1.00
CA ALA A 220 24.21 -10.25 -1.37
C ALA A 220 25.45 -10.55 -0.51
N HIS A 221 25.28 -11.21 0.64
CA HIS A 221 26.35 -11.60 1.56
C HIS A 221 26.49 -13.13 1.72
N ASP A 222 26.00 -13.90 0.74
CA ASP A 222 26.09 -15.37 0.71
C ASP A 222 25.45 -16.09 1.92
N ILE A 223 24.48 -15.45 2.59
CA ILE A 223 23.73 -16.04 3.70
C ILE A 223 22.47 -16.72 3.16
N THR A 224 22.31 -18.00 3.47
CA THR A 224 21.25 -18.83 2.90
C THR A 224 19.88 -18.48 3.51
N VAL A 225 18.95 -18.04 2.64
CA VAL A 225 17.52 -17.97 2.95
C VAL A 225 16.86 -19.31 2.60
N ALA A 226 16.54 -20.11 3.61
CA ALA A 226 15.96 -21.45 3.46
C ALA A 226 14.49 -21.46 3.03
N GLY A 227 13.78 -20.34 3.18
CA GLY A 227 12.40 -20.19 2.75
C GLY A 227 11.65 -19.09 3.48
N TRP A 228 10.35 -19.07 3.26
CA TRP A 228 9.41 -18.11 3.82
C TRP A 228 8.34 -18.84 4.62
N LEU A 229 7.90 -18.25 5.73
CA LEU A 229 6.84 -18.78 6.58
C LEU A 229 5.68 -17.79 6.62
N TYR A 230 4.54 -18.22 6.10
CA TYR A 230 3.32 -17.41 6.01
C TYR A 230 2.34 -17.81 7.10
N ALA A 231 2.20 -16.97 8.13
CA ALA A 231 1.22 -17.19 9.18
C ALA A 231 -0.20 -17.29 8.60
N PHE A 232 -0.99 -18.26 9.08
CA PHE A 232 -2.27 -18.64 8.45
C PHE A 232 -2.10 -18.96 6.94
N PRO A 233 -1.33 -19.99 6.58
CA PRO A 233 -0.87 -20.20 5.19
C PRO A 233 -2.01 -20.39 4.19
N GLN A 234 -3.15 -20.93 4.64
CA GLN A 234 -4.35 -21.17 3.85
C GLN A 234 -5.30 -19.95 3.79
N SER A 235 -4.91 -18.82 4.39
CA SER A 235 -5.76 -17.63 4.37
C SER A 235 -5.74 -16.99 2.98
N PRO A 236 -6.90 -16.79 2.34
CA PRO A 236 -6.99 -16.11 1.04
C PRO A 236 -6.58 -14.63 1.14
N LEU A 237 -6.43 -14.08 2.35
CA LEU A 237 -5.98 -12.70 2.57
C LEU A 237 -4.51 -12.49 2.14
N TRP A 238 -3.73 -13.54 1.92
CA TRP A 238 -2.40 -13.42 1.30
C TRP A 238 -2.46 -12.96 -0.17
N GLU A 239 -3.60 -13.11 -0.85
CA GLU A 239 -3.82 -12.61 -2.22
C GLU A 239 -4.23 -11.13 -2.25
N ARG A 240 -4.65 -10.59 -1.10
CA ARG A 240 -5.10 -9.21 -0.95
C ARG A 240 -4.65 -8.64 0.39
N LEU A 241 -3.36 -8.33 0.44
CA LEU A 241 -2.73 -7.82 1.65
C LEU A 241 -3.29 -6.43 2.02
N PRO A 242 -3.59 -6.17 3.29
CA PRO A 242 -3.79 -4.81 3.77
C PRO A 242 -2.45 -4.06 3.72
N LYS A 243 -2.52 -2.72 3.71
CA LYS A 243 -1.32 -1.87 3.76
C LYS A 243 -0.52 -2.04 5.05
N ASN A 244 -1.19 -2.28 6.18
CA ASN A 244 -0.59 -2.49 7.51
C ASN A 244 -1.57 -3.22 8.43
N LYS A 245 -1.10 -3.59 9.63
CA LYS A 245 -1.88 -4.26 10.69
C LYS A 245 -2.40 -5.63 10.22
N GLY A 246 -1.61 -6.31 9.41
CA GLY A 246 -1.83 -7.71 9.07
C GLY A 246 -1.85 -8.61 10.31
N ALA A 247 -2.41 -9.80 10.16
CA ALA A 247 -2.22 -10.85 11.14
C ALA A 247 -0.76 -11.33 11.10
N ASP A 248 -0.23 -11.70 12.26
CA ASP A 248 1.15 -12.14 12.41
C ASP A 248 1.27 -13.54 13.02
N ILE A 249 2.50 -14.05 13.11
CA ILE A 249 2.79 -15.38 13.67
C ILE A 249 2.36 -15.50 15.14
N ALA A 250 2.42 -14.41 15.92
CA ALA A 250 1.97 -14.44 17.31
C ALA A 250 0.44 -14.56 17.41
N ASP A 251 -0.30 -13.98 16.46
CA ASP A 251 -1.74 -14.18 16.35
C ASP A 251 -2.07 -15.64 15.99
N TRP A 252 -1.30 -16.26 15.10
CA TRP A 252 -1.49 -17.67 14.74
C TRP A 252 -1.19 -18.62 15.90
N ILE A 253 -0.11 -18.36 16.66
CA ILE A 253 0.20 -19.07 17.91
C ILE A 253 -0.93 -18.89 18.94
N ALA A 254 -1.44 -17.67 19.10
CA ALA A 254 -2.55 -17.40 20.03
C ALA A 254 -3.85 -18.12 19.63
N GLU A 255 -4.04 -18.40 18.34
CA GLU A 255 -5.16 -19.24 17.84
C GLU A 255 -4.90 -20.75 17.96
N GLY A 256 -3.75 -21.15 18.51
CA GLY A 256 -3.44 -22.54 18.87
C GLY A 256 -2.49 -23.26 17.93
N ALA A 257 -1.79 -22.56 17.03
CA ALA A 257 -0.77 -23.17 16.18
C ALA A 257 0.34 -23.82 17.01
N THR A 258 0.65 -25.08 16.70
CA THR A 258 1.68 -25.87 17.36
C THR A 258 3.05 -25.67 16.70
N ALA A 259 4.13 -26.06 17.40
CA ALA A 259 5.47 -25.95 16.86
C ALA A 259 5.65 -26.76 15.55
N ASP A 260 5.06 -27.95 15.49
CA ASP A 260 5.11 -28.82 14.31
C ASP A 260 4.37 -28.21 13.11
N GLU A 261 3.20 -27.61 13.33
CA GLU A 261 2.43 -26.93 12.28
C GLU A 261 3.19 -25.72 11.73
N ILE A 262 3.88 -24.97 12.59
CA ILE A 262 4.69 -23.83 12.18
C ILE A 262 5.89 -24.31 11.36
N ALA A 263 6.61 -25.35 11.84
CA ALA A 263 7.79 -25.89 11.15
C ALA A 263 7.47 -26.48 9.77
N ALA A 264 6.25 -27.00 9.57
CA ALA A 264 5.81 -27.62 8.31
C ALA A 264 5.47 -26.62 7.19
N VAL A 265 5.38 -25.32 7.48
CA VAL A 265 4.82 -24.29 6.56
C VAL A 265 5.90 -23.45 5.86
N VAL A 266 7.15 -23.87 5.93
CA VAL A 266 8.24 -23.22 5.18
C VAL A 266 8.10 -23.53 3.70
N GLU A 267 7.90 -22.50 2.88
CA GLU A 267 7.71 -22.60 1.43
C GLU A 267 8.55 -21.55 0.68
N PRO A 268 8.76 -21.70 -0.65
CA PRO A 268 9.37 -20.65 -1.45
C PRO A 268 8.59 -19.34 -1.34
N ARG A 269 9.26 -18.20 -1.57
CA ARG A 269 8.61 -16.90 -1.59
C ARG A 269 7.42 -16.92 -2.55
N ARG A 270 6.22 -16.61 -2.04
CA ARG A 270 5.05 -16.32 -2.86
C ARG A 270 5.37 -15.11 -3.73
N GLN A 271 5.33 -15.29 -5.05
CA GLN A 271 5.49 -14.16 -5.94
C GLN A 271 4.19 -13.34 -5.93
N PRO A 272 4.25 -12.01 -5.78
CA PRO A 272 3.11 -11.18 -6.12
C PRO A 272 2.72 -11.50 -7.57
N PRO A 273 1.42 -11.54 -7.91
CA PRO A 273 1.01 -11.78 -9.29
C PRO A 273 1.74 -10.77 -10.18
N GLN A 274 2.61 -11.27 -11.06
CA GLN A 274 3.39 -10.40 -11.91
C GLN A 274 2.43 -9.62 -12.81
N PRO A 275 2.60 -8.30 -12.99
CA PRO A 275 2.01 -7.64 -14.14
C PRO A 275 2.70 -8.25 -15.36
N GLU A 276 2.00 -9.16 -16.06
CA GLU A 276 2.53 -9.85 -17.23
C GLU A 276 3.17 -8.85 -18.19
N GLN A 277 4.48 -9.00 -18.39
CA GLN A 277 5.21 -8.34 -19.46
C GLN A 277 4.57 -8.79 -20.77
N ARG A 278 4.10 -7.82 -21.57
CA ARG A 278 3.57 -8.06 -22.91
C ARG A 278 4.70 -8.48 -23.83
N GLU A 279 5.07 -9.76 -23.81
CA GLU A 279 5.67 -10.38 -24.97
C GLU A 279 4.56 -10.78 -25.94
N SER A 280 4.63 -10.19 -27.13
CA SER A 280 3.80 -10.54 -28.27
C SER A 280 4.19 -11.93 -28.76
N THR A 281 3.72 -12.97 -28.09
CA THR A 281 3.88 -14.34 -28.56
C THR A 281 2.50 -14.98 -28.57
N GLN A 282 2.08 -15.39 -29.77
CA GLN A 282 0.88 -16.16 -29.99
C GLN A 282 0.94 -17.42 -29.11
N VAL A 283 0.00 -17.56 -28.17
CA VAL A 283 -0.14 -18.79 -27.38
C VAL A 283 -1.38 -19.52 -27.86
N GLU A 284 -1.12 -20.67 -28.49
CA GLU A 284 -2.09 -21.75 -28.69
C GLU A 284 -2.70 -22.19 -27.37
N GLN A 285 -4.00 -22.43 -27.43
CA GLN A 285 -4.85 -22.79 -26.31
C GLN A 285 -4.54 -24.20 -25.80
N GLY A 286 -4.29 -24.33 -24.50
CA GLY A 286 -4.17 -25.63 -23.84
C GLY A 286 -4.31 -25.56 -22.33
N GLY A 287 -5.55 -25.44 -21.82
CA GLY A 287 -5.81 -25.45 -20.37
C GLY A 287 -7.25 -25.14 -19.93
N LYS A 288 -8.21 -25.99 -20.32
CA LYS A 288 -9.61 -26.16 -19.86
C LYS A 288 -10.39 -24.95 -19.31
N GLN A 289 -11.27 -24.43 -20.18
CA GLN A 289 -12.47 -23.65 -19.85
C GLN A 289 -13.33 -24.33 -18.77
N PRO A 290 -14.00 -23.55 -17.88
CA PRO A 290 -15.25 -23.99 -17.34
C PRO A 290 -16.25 -24.05 -18.49
N THR A 291 -16.62 -25.26 -18.89
CA THR A 291 -17.78 -25.52 -19.74
C THR A 291 -19.03 -25.17 -18.92
N GLY A 292 -19.48 -23.94 -19.04
CA GLY A 292 -20.76 -23.49 -18.52
C GLY A 292 -21.30 -22.44 -19.46
N ASP A 293 -22.47 -22.71 -20.03
CA ASP A 293 -23.15 -21.89 -21.03
C ASP A 293 -23.05 -20.39 -20.71
N ALA A 294 -22.83 -19.58 -21.76
CA ALA A 294 -22.78 -18.12 -21.66
C ALA A 294 -24.02 -17.49 -20.98
N ASP A 295 -25.10 -18.28 -20.84
CA ASP A 295 -26.34 -17.92 -20.19
C ASP A 295 -26.35 -17.98 -18.66
N ASN A 296 -25.32 -18.52 -17.98
CA ASN A 296 -25.38 -18.73 -16.51
C ASN A 296 -24.43 -17.87 -15.65
N LEU A 297 -23.98 -16.72 -16.15
CA LEU A 297 -23.21 -15.75 -15.36
C LEU A 297 -24.10 -14.95 -14.37
N PRO A 298 -23.61 -14.60 -13.16
CA PRO A 298 -24.29 -13.68 -12.26
C PRO A 298 -24.61 -12.35 -12.96
N LYS A 299 -25.75 -11.73 -12.62
CA LYS A 299 -26.23 -10.51 -13.31
C LYS A 299 -25.19 -9.38 -13.29
N LEU A 300 -24.49 -9.19 -12.18
CA LEU A 300 -23.42 -8.20 -12.08
C LEU A 300 -22.23 -8.55 -12.98
N ALA A 301 -21.85 -9.82 -13.11
CA ALA A 301 -20.80 -10.28 -14.01
C ALA A 301 -21.21 -10.13 -15.50
N LYS A 302 -22.48 -10.41 -15.84
CA LYS A 302 -23.05 -10.13 -17.17
C LYS A 302 -22.99 -8.65 -17.50
N ARG A 303 -23.41 -7.79 -16.55
CA ARG A 303 -23.33 -6.32 -16.68
C ARG A 303 -21.89 -5.85 -16.79
N PHE A 304 -20.99 -6.36 -15.96
CA PHE A 304 -19.56 -6.05 -16.02
C PHE A 304 -18.99 -6.41 -17.39
N ARG A 305 -19.20 -7.64 -17.87
CA ARG A 305 -18.72 -8.07 -19.20
C ARG A 305 -19.35 -7.26 -20.33
N ALA A 306 -20.63 -6.89 -20.22
CA ALA A 306 -21.30 -6.05 -21.21
C ALA A 306 -20.67 -4.65 -21.27
N VAL A 307 -20.46 -4.00 -20.12
CA VAL A 307 -19.81 -2.68 -20.04
C VAL A 307 -18.33 -2.77 -20.42
N GLU A 308 -17.62 -3.83 -20.02
CA GLU A 308 -16.23 -4.11 -20.37
C GLU A 308 -16.06 -4.22 -21.89
N ARG A 309 -16.94 -4.97 -22.58
CA ARG A 309 -16.90 -5.07 -24.06
C ARG A 309 -17.04 -3.72 -24.75
N ILE A 310 -17.78 -2.79 -24.16
CA ILE A 310 -18.02 -1.48 -24.76
C ILE A 310 -16.89 -0.49 -24.39
N TRP A 311 -16.47 -0.48 -23.14
CA TRP A 311 -15.66 0.60 -22.57
C TRP A 311 -14.30 0.20 -22.02
N ALA A 312 -13.88 -1.07 -22.04
CA ALA A 312 -12.60 -1.51 -21.47
C ALA A 312 -11.39 -0.68 -21.96
N ARG A 313 -11.39 -0.28 -23.23
CA ARG A 313 -10.29 0.50 -23.83
C ARG A 313 -10.47 2.01 -23.72
N SER A 314 -11.67 2.48 -23.41
CA SER A 314 -12.04 3.88 -23.50
C SER A 314 -12.25 4.54 -22.14
N LEU A 315 -12.55 3.74 -21.12
CA LEU A 315 -12.67 4.19 -19.76
C LEU A 315 -11.30 4.14 -19.08
N ARG A 316 -10.86 5.27 -18.54
CA ARG A 316 -9.53 5.43 -17.91
C ARG A 316 -9.64 6.19 -16.61
N PHE A 317 -8.74 5.92 -15.66
CA PHE A 317 -8.58 6.73 -14.46
C PHE A 317 -7.41 7.70 -14.62
N ASN A 318 -7.69 9.00 -14.65
CA ASN A 318 -6.69 10.05 -14.78
C ASN A 318 -6.10 10.39 -13.40
N GLN A 319 -4.82 10.04 -13.18
CA GLN A 319 -4.12 10.26 -11.91
C GLN A 319 -3.82 11.73 -11.61
N LEU A 320 -3.72 12.59 -12.63
CA LEU A 320 -3.51 14.01 -12.43
C LEU A 320 -4.74 14.61 -11.77
N THR A 321 -5.92 14.44 -12.39
CA THR A 321 -7.16 15.10 -11.96
C THR A 321 -8.01 14.27 -11.00
N ASN A 322 -7.63 13.01 -10.75
CA ASN A 322 -8.39 12.01 -9.98
C ASN A 322 -9.83 11.78 -10.50
N ASN A 323 -10.03 11.87 -11.82
CA ASN A 323 -11.32 11.67 -12.45
C ASN A 323 -11.34 10.44 -13.35
N ILE A 324 -12.54 9.87 -13.49
CA ILE A 324 -12.82 8.87 -14.51
C ILE A 324 -13.16 9.58 -15.81
N GLU A 325 -12.52 9.13 -16.88
CA GLU A 325 -12.69 9.67 -18.22
C GLU A 325 -13.13 8.58 -19.18
N LEU A 326 -14.03 8.94 -20.08
CA LEU A 326 -14.47 8.08 -21.18
C LEU A 326 -14.11 8.77 -22.49
N HIS A 327 -13.33 8.10 -23.34
CA HIS A 327 -12.79 8.68 -24.58
C HIS A 327 -12.03 9.99 -24.32
N GLY A 328 -11.26 10.07 -23.23
CA GLY A 328 -10.50 11.26 -22.85
C GLY A 328 -11.32 12.44 -22.33
N ASN A 329 -12.64 12.27 -22.15
CA ASN A 329 -13.51 13.31 -21.61
C ASN A 329 -13.97 12.96 -20.20
N ARG A 330 -13.94 13.94 -19.29
CA ARG A 330 -14.54 13.79 -17.96
C ARG A 330 -16.04 13.58 -18.10
N ARG A 331 -16.56 12.52 -17.49
CA ARG A 331 -17.98 12.20 -17.49
C ARG A 331 -18.50 12.06 -16.08
N GLY A 332 -19.64 12.67 -15.80
CA GLY A 332 -20.32 12.51 -14.52
C GLY A 332 -20.84 11.08 -14.34
N ARG A 333 -20.96 10.61 -13.10
CA ARG A 333 -21.46 9.25 -12.79
C ARG A 333 -22.87 9.00 -13.37
N GLY A 334 -23.74 10.01 -13.30
CA GLY A 334 -25.08 9.95 -13.89
C GLY A 334 -25.06 9.93 -15.42
N ASP A 335 -24.11 10.64 -16.03
CA ASP A 335 -23.94 10.71 -17.49
C ASP A 335 -23.52 9.35 -18.05
N LEU A 336 -22.52 8.70 -17.45
CA LEU A 336 -22.07 7.35 -17.86
C LEU A 336 -23.22 6.33 -17.81
N ARG A 337 -24.02 6.32 -16.74
CA ARG A 337 -25.16 5.40 -16.66
C ARG A 337 -26.20 5.67 -17.75
N LEU A 338 -26.42 6.95 -18.07
CA LEU A 338 -27.35 7.36 -19.12
C LEU A 338 -26.82 6.97 -20.51
N THR A 339 -25.52 7.14 -20.78
CA THR A 339 -24.86 6.71 -22.02
C THR A 339 -25.01 5.20 -22.25
N LEU A 340 -24.82 4.37 -21.20
CA LEU A 340 -25.06 2.92 -21.31
C LEU A 340 -26.51 2.59 -21.71
N ALA A 341 -27.47 3.32 -21.17
CA ALA A 341 -28.89 3.09 -21.45
C ALA A 341 -29.31 3.58 -22.84
N LEU A 342 -28.92 4.79 -23.24
CA LEU A 342 -29.34 5.43 -24.49
C LEU A 342 -28.62 4.86 -25.71
N ASP A 343 -27.30 4.70 -25.63
CA ASP A 343 -26.47 4.38 -26.80
C ASP A 343 -26.29 2.87 -26.98
N TYR A 344 -26.40 2.11 -25.88
CA TYR A 344 -26.10 0.67 -25.85
C TYR A 344 -27.25 -0.20 -25.31
N GLY A 345 -28.39 0.39 -24.94
CA GLY A 345 -29.56 -0.34 -24.43
C GLY A 345 -29.33 -1.09 -23.11
N LEU A 346 -28.27 -0.76 -22.37
CA LEU A 346 -27.87 -1.46 -21.15
C LEU A 346 -28.42 -0.79 -19.90
N SER A 347 -29.40 -1.44 -19.28
CA SER A 347 -29.94 -1.02 -17.99
C SER A 347 -29.07 -1.53 -16.83
N VAL A 348 -28.38 -0.59 -16.18
CA VAL A 348 -27.50 -0.84 -15.04
C VAL A 348 -27.98 -0.01 -13.84
N SER A 349 -27.97 -0.61 -12.65
CA SER A 349 -28.28 0.11 -11.40
C SER A 349 -27.21 1.17 -11.13
N VAL A 350 -27.51 2.17 -10.30
CA VAL A 350 -26.50 3.19 -9.94
C VAL A 350 -25.30 2.55 -9.26
N ALA A 351 -25.52 1.66 -8.29
CA ALA A 351 -24.46 0.98 -7.55
C ALA A 351 -23.58 0.10 -8.46
N ASP A 352 -24.19 -0.70 -9.34
CA ASP A 352 -23.45 -1.56 -10.28
C ASP A 352 -22.66 -0.71 -11.27
N CYS A 353 -23.26 0.36 -11.80
CA CYS A 353 -22.59 1.26 -12.73
C CYS A 353 -21.36 1.87 -12.06
N GLU A 354 -21.47 2.35 -10.81
CA GLU A 354 -20.34 2.90 -10.08
C GLU A 354 -19.24 1.86 -9.82
N ALA A 355 -19.60 0.66 -9.38
CA ALA A 355 -18.63 -0.40 -9.09
C ALA A 355 -17.89 -0.86 -10.37
N ILE A 356 -18.64 -1.08 -11.46
CA ILE A 356 -18.10 -1.50 -12.75
C ILE A 356 -17.20 -0.41 -13.33
N VAL A 357 -17.68 0.83 -13.40
CA VAL A 357 -16.93 1.97 -13.96
C VAL A 357 -15.66 2.22 -13.16
N LYS A 358 -15.72 2.25 -11.81
CA LYS A 358 -14.52 2.42 -10.98
C LYS A 358 -13.50 1.30 -11.22
N ARG A 359 -13.95 0.04 -11.27
CA ARG A 359 -13.07 -1.10 -11.53
C ARG A 359 -12.42 -1.02 -12.91
N LEU A 360 -13.20 -0.78 -13.95
CA LEU A 360 -12.70 -0.67 -15.32
C LEU A 360 -11.74 0.51 -15.48
N ALA A 361 -12.06 1.68 -14.92
CA ALA A 361 -11.20 2.85 -14.97
C ALA A 361 -9.88 2.62 -14.23
N ASN A 362 -9.92 2.05 -13.02
CA ASN A 362 -8.71 1.76 -12.24
C ASN A 362 -7.81 0.73 -12.93
N ASN A 363 -8.39 -0.24 -13.64
CA ASN A 363 -7.63 -1.18 -14.47
C ASN A 363 -6.92 -0.51 -15.66
N ASN A 364 -7.34 0.69 -16.05
CA ASN A 364 -6.77 1.49 -17.13
C ASN A 364 -6.38 2.88 -16.61
N THR A 365 -5.56 2.88 -15.56
CA THR A 365 -5.05 4.09 -14.93
C THR A 365 -3.94 4.71 -15.78
N TYR A 366 -3.89 6.04 -15.84
CA TYR A 366 -2.85 6.76 -16.57
C TYR A 366 -2.58 8.14 -15.98
N HIS A 367 -1.41 8.69 -16.27
CA HIS A 367 -1.07 10.08 -15.99
C HIS A 367 -0.84 10.82 -17.32
N PRO A 368 -1.68 11.80 -17.70
CA PRO A 368 -1.63 12.43 -19.03
C PRO A 368 -0.29 13.08 -19.34
N VAL A 369 0.32 13.74 -18.35
CA VAL A 369 1.65 14.36 -18.50
C VAL A 369 2.76 13.31 -18.64
N ALA A 370 2.64 12.15 -17.96
CA ALA A 370 3.66 11.10 -18.05
C ALA A 370 3.64 10.47 -19.45
N GLU A 371 2.45 10.12 -19.96
CA GLU A 371 2.29 9.60 -21.32
C GLU A 371 2.81 10.59 -22.38
N TYR A 372 2.56 11.88 -22.19
CA TYR A 372 3.11 12.94 -23.06
C TYR A 372 4.64 12.99 -23.01
N LEU A 373 5.24 12.97 -21.81
CA LEU A 373 6.69 13.00 -21.64
C LEU A 373 7.35 11.75 -22.21
N ASP A 374 6.76 10.58 -22.03
CA ASP A 374 7.24 9.32 -22.61
C ASP A 374 7.18 9.36 -24.14
N SER A 375 6.08 9.88 -24.71
CA SER A 375 5.94 10.10 -26.16
C SER A 375 6.99 11.07 -26.71
N CYS A 376 7.26 12.16 -25.99
CA CYS A 376 8.31 13.11 -26.34
C CYS A 376 9.70 12.46 -26.31
N ALA A 377 10.01 11.66 -25.29
CA ALA A 377 11.28 10.95 -25.18
C ALA A 377 11.48 9.94 -26.33
N GLN A 378 10.42 9.21 -26.69
CA GLN A 378 10.43 8.29 -27.84
C GLN A 378 10.63 9.02 -29.17
N THR A 379 10.03 10.20 -29.34
CA THR A 379 10.05 10.96 -30.59
C THR A 379 11.35 11.73 -30.80
N HIS A 380 11.90 12.31 -29.73
CA HIS A 380 13.01 13.27 -29.80
C HIS A 380 14.32 12.76 -29.22
N GLY A 381 14.32 11.59 -28.56
CA GLY A 381 15.50 10.98 -27.96
C GLY A 381 15.98 11.66 -26.67
N ASN A 382 17.20 11.34 -26.24
CA ASN A 382 17.74 11.68 -24.92
C ASN A 382 18.61 12.95 -24.89
N GLY A 383 18.53 13.82 -25.91
CA GLY A 383 19.35 15.03 -25.99
C GLY A 383 18.91 16.09 -24.97
N SER A 384 19.80 16.50 -24.07
CA SER A 384 19.50 17.52 -23.04
C SER A 384 20.13 18.90 -23.30
N ALA A 385 20.90 19.05 -24.37
CA ALA A 385 21.69 20.27 -24.65
C ALA A 385 20.82 21.54 -24.78
N ILE A 386 19.56 21.37 -25.24
CA ILE A 386 18.59 22.46 -25.33
C ILE A 386 18.33 23.15 -23.99
N LEU A 387 18.56 22.45 -22.86
CA LEU A 387 18.31 23.00 -21.52
C LEU A 387 19.43 23.92 -21.02
N ASP A 388 20.61 23.92 -21.64
CA ASP A 388 21.81 24.53 -21.07
C ASP A 388 21.82 26.06 -21.17
N ASN A 389 21.11 26.65 -22.14
CA ASN A 389 21.14 28.09 -22.42
C ASN A 389 19.75 28.75 -22.49
N LEU A 390 18.69 28.08 -22.02
CA LEU A 390 17.30 28.54 -22.17
C LEU A 390 17.04 29.96 -21.63
N ALA A 391 17.62 30.34 -20.49
CA ALA A 391 17.41 31.67 -19.92
C ALA A 391 18.08 32.77 -20.76
N THR A 392 19.22 32.45 -21.36
CA THR A 392 19.92 33.35 -22.29
C THR A 392 19.15 33.46 -23.61
N GLU A 393 18.74 32.34 -24.20
CA GLU A 393 18.09 32.31 -25.51
C GLU A 393 16.67 32.86 -25.48
N LEU A 394 15.87 32.54 -24.46
CA LEU A 394 14.45 32.91 -24.41
C LEU A 394 14.18 34.23 -23.68
N PHE A 395 14.98 34.55 -22.66
CA PHE A 395 14.77 35.74 -21.83
C PHE A 395 15.88 36.79 -21.98
N GLY A 396 16.88 36.55 -22.83
CA GLY A 396 18.01 37.47 -23.06
C GLY A 396 18.95 37.62 -21.86
N SER A 397 18.90 36.68 -20.91
CA SER A 397 19.64 36.80 -19.67
C SER A 397 21.14 36.55 -19.84
N GLN A 398 21.97 37.48 -19.35
CA GLN A 398 23.43 37.41 -19.44
C GLN A 398 24.10 36.84 -18.18
N VAL A 399 23.31 36.46 -17.18
CA VAL A 399 23.84 35.90 -15.92
C VAL A 399 23.83 34.37 -16.02
N PRO A 400 25.00 33.69 -16.01
CA PRO A 400 25.07 32.26 -16.26
C PRO A 400 24.23 31.39 -15.31
N ILE A 401 24.10 31.80 -14.05
CA ILE A 401 23.34 31.03 -13.04
C ILE A 401 21.84 30.94 -13.36
N HIS A 402 21.29 31.87 -14.14
CA HIS A 402 19.87 31.84 -14.50
C HIS A 402 19.51 30.64 -15.38
N ASN A 403 20.43 30.19 -16.24
CA ASN A 403 20.26 28.95 -17.00
C ASN A 403 20.14 27.74 -16.08
N VAL A 404 20.95 27.69 -15.02
CA VAL A 404 20.91 26.62 -14.01
C VAL A 404 19.56 26.60 -13.28
N PHE A 405 19.03 27.76 -12.90
CA PHE A 405 17.73 27.86 -12.22
C PHE A 405 16.59 27.36 -13.11
N LEU A 406 16.54 27.80 -14.37
CA LEU A 406 15.50 27.37 -15.30
C LEU A 406 15.61 25.87 -15.60
N LYS A 407 16.82 25.37 -15.89
CA LYS A 407 17.07 23.94 -16.11
C LYS A 407 16.63 23.08 -14.93
N LYS A 408 17.02 23.44 -13.70
CA LYS A 408 16.63 22.70 -12.49
C LYS A 408 15.13 22.71 -12.26
N THR A 409 14.45 23.81 -12.57
CA THR A 409 12.98 23.91 -12.46
C THR A 409 12.29 22.95 -13.42
N LEU A 410 12.74 22.88 -14.67
CA LEU A 410 12.19 21.96 -15.66
C LEU A 410 12.46 20.49 -15.32
N VAL A 411 13.67 20.18 -14.86
CA VAL A 411 14.01 18.83 -14.38
C VAL A 411 13.14 18.44 -13.18
N ALA A 412 12.94 19.36 -12.23
CA ALA A 412 12.07 19.13 -11.08
C ALA A 412 10.60 18.91 -11.49
N ALA A 413 10.10 19.67 -12.46
CA ALA A 413 8.75 19.52 -12.99
C ALA A 413 8.52 18.13 -13.61
N VAL A 414 9.50 17.60 -14.34
CA VAL A 414 9.48 16.23 -14.88
C VAL A 414 9.60 15.19 -13.75
N ALA A 415 10.56 15.36 -12.84
CA ALA A 415 10.79 14.43 -11.75
C ALA A 415 9.55 14.26 -10.86
N ARG A 416 8.79 15.33 -10.59
CA ARG A 416 7.56 15.25 -9.79
C ARG A 416 6.43 14.46 -10.44
N ILE A 417 6.44 14.30 -11.76
CA ILE A 417 5.48 13.44 -12.48
C ILE A 417 5.81 11.97 -12.27
N PHE A 418 7.08 11.59 -12.41
CA PHE A 418 7.51 10.19 -12.31
C PHE A 418 7.83 9.74 -10.87
N GLN A 419 8.14 10.67 -9.98
CA GLN A 419 8.42 10.44 -8.56
C GLN A 419 7.62 11.41 -7.68
N PRO A 420 6.29 11.22 -7.55
CA PRO A 420 5.45 12.08 -6.72
C PRO A 420 5.97 12.18 -5.29
N GLY A 421 6.09 13.41 -4.78
CA GLY A 421 6.62 13.69 -3.45
C GLY A 421 8.15 13.81 -3.37
N CYS A 422 8.88 13.70 -4.51
CA CYS A 422 10.30 14.05 -4.54
C CYS A 422 10.51 15.49 -4.07
N LYS A 423 11.59 15.72 -3.33
CA LYS A 423 11.80 17.00 -2.65
C LYS A 423 12.12 18.12 -3.64
N VAL A 424 11.31 19.18 -3.62
CA VAL A 424 11.55 20.43 -4.34
C VAL A 424 11.13 21.58 -3.42
N ASP A 425 12.07 22.17 -2.69
CA ASP A 425 11.84 23.25 -1.73
C ASP A 425 12.25 24.64 -2.26
N THR A 426 12.41 24.75 -3.58
CA THR A 426 12.73 25.98 -4.31
C THR A 426 11.58 26.39 -5.22
N ALA A 427 11.38 27.69 -5.39
CA ALA A 427 10.48 28.26 -6.38
C ALA A 427 11.27 29.13 -7.38
N LEU A 428 10.91 29.05 -8.67
CA LEU A 428 11.53 29.87 -9.70
C LEU A 428 10.87 31.24 -9.76
N PHE A 429 11.68 32.29 -9.78
CA PHE A 429 11.23 33.67 -9.97
C PHE A 429 11.70 34.21 -11.30
N LEU A 430 10.75 34.62 -12.14
CA LEU A 430 11.04 35.33 -13.37
C LEU A 430 10.86 36.84 -13.14
N GLN A 431 11.98 37.55 -12.94
CA GLN A 431 11.98 39.00 -12.78
C GLN A 431 12.18 39.68 -14.14
N GLY A 432 11.30 40.63 -14.47
CA GLY A 432 11.35 41.38 -15.71
C GLY A 432 10.19 42.34 -15.82
N ARG A 433 10.24 43.24 -16.82
CA ARG A 433 9.18 44.23 -17.06
C ARG A 433 7.81 43.55 -17.20
N GLN A 434 6.75 44.28 -16.86
CA GLN A 434 5.40 43.82 -17.11
C GLN A 434 5.19 43.61 -18.62
N GLY A 435 4.40 42.61 -19.00
CA GLY A 435 4.16 42.28 -20.40
C GLY A 435 5.28 41.50 -21.11
N PHE A 436 6.30 41.02 -20.39
CA PHE A 436 7.40 40.23 -20.97
C PHE A 436 7.05 38.74 -21.21
N ASN A 437 5.77 38.40 -21.36
CA ASN A 437 5.28 37.04 -21.68
C ASN A 437 5.75 35.92 -20.72
N LYS A 438 6.00 36.24 -19.44
CA LYS A 438 6.49 35.28 -18.42
C LYS A 438 5.51 34.12 -18.21
N SER A 439 4.25 34.42 -17.93
CA SER A 439 3.18 33.44 -17.78
C SER A 439 2.90 32.71 -19.09
N SER A 440 2.94 33.46 -20.21
CA SER A 440 2.76 32.90 -21.55
C SER A 440 3.83 31.87 -21.93
N PHE A 441 5.08 32.04 -21.46
CA PHE A 441 6.14 31.07 -21.66
C PHE A 441 5.76 29.71 -21.06
N PHE A 442 5.40 29.66 -19.77
CA PHE A 442 5.02 28.40 -19.13
C PHE A 442 3.74 27.81 -19.71
N LYS A 443 2.73 28.65 -19.96
CA LYS A 443 1.49 28.24 -20.62
C LYS A 443 1.72 27.63 -22.01
N THR A 444 2.68 28.16 -22.77
CA THR A 444 3.04 27.63 -24.09
C THR A 444 3.86 26.34 -23.95
N LEU A 445 4.78 26.30 -22.99
CA LEU A 445 5.68 25.17 -22.76
C LEU A 445 4.93 23.90 -22.36
N VAL A 446 4.01 24.00 -21.40
CA VAL A 446 3.26 22.83 -20.90
C VAL A 446 1.85 22.70 -21.51
N GLY A 447 1.42 23.70 -22.27
CA GLY A 447 0.08 23.76 -22.83
C GLY A 447 -0.97 24.29 -21.83
N ALA A 448 -2.00 24.95 -22.37
CA ALA A 448 -3.04 25.60 -21.57
C ALA A 448 -3.87 24.63 -20.70
N THR A 449 -3.89 23.34 -21.01
CA THR A 449 -4.60 22.32 -20.24
C THR A 449 -3.89 21.97 -18.92
N TRP A 450 -2.57 22.15 -18.85
CA TRP A 450 -1.76 21.79 -17.67
C TRP A 450 -1.16 23.00 -16.97
N PHE A 451 -1.61 24.20 -17.31
CA PHE A 451 -1.16 25.46 -16.75
C PHE A 451 -2.32 26.24 -16.13
N ASP A 452 -2.10 26.79 -14.95
CA ASP A 452 -3.01 27.74 -14.29
C ASP A 452 -2.19 28.83 -13.58
N ASP A 453 -2.68 30.08 -13.63
CA ASP A 453 -2.04 31.27 -13.02
C ASP A 453 -2.93 31.93 -11.96
N THR A 454 -3.98 31.23 -11.50
CA THR A 454 -4.97 31.76 -10.57
C THR A 454 -4.65 31.46 -9.11
N MET A 455 -3.42 31.06 -8.81
CA MET A 455 -3.00 30.72 -7.45
C MET A 455 -3.09 31.95 -6.52
N GLY A 456 -3.95 31.88 -5.50
CA GLY A 456 -4.26 32.99 -4.60
C GLY A 456 -3.27 33.16 -3.43
N SER A 457 -3.69 33.88 -2.37
CA SER A 457 -2.92 33.96 -1.12
C SER A 457 -2.98 32.64 -0.36
N ALA A 458 -1.87 32.23 0.25
CA ALA A 458 -1.70 30.97 1.00
C ALA A 458 -2.70 30.75 2.17
N THR A 459 -3.60 31.69 2.42
CA THR A 459 -4.66 31.64 3.43
C THR A 459 -5.87 30.78 3.03
N SER A 460 -6.01 30.35 1.76
CA SER A 460 -6.97 29.31 1.33
C SER A 460 -6.26 28.01 0.96
N GLU A 461 -5.58 27.38 1.93
CA GLU A 461 -4.74 26.19 1.68
C GLU A 461 -5.49 25.03 0.98
N ARG A 462 -6.81 24.91 1.19
CA ARG A 462 -7.59 23.80 0.61
C ARG A 462 -7.74 23.94 -0.90
N ASP A 463 -8.19 25.10 -1.37
CA ASP A 463 -8.49 25.30 -2.80
C ASP A 463 -7.20 25.28 -3.61
N GLU A 464 -6.12 25.84 -3.06
CA GLU A 464 -4.81 25.82 -3.72
C GLU A 464 -4.21 24.40 -3.79
N ARG A 465 -4.37 23.57 -2.74
CA ARG A 465 -4.02 22.15 -2.83
C ARG A 465 -4.87 21.40 -3.86
N LEU A 466 -6.16 21.73 -3.99
CA LEU A 466 -7.02 21.13 -5.02
C LEU A 466 -6.59 21.53 -6.44
N LYS A 467 -6.07 22.74 -6.64
CA LYS A 467 -5.48 23.16 -7.93
C LYS A 467 -4.16 22.44 -8.22
N LEU A 468 -3.31 22.22 -7.21
CA LEU A 468 -2.09 21.41 -7.36
C LEU A 468 -2.35 19.99 -7.85
N HIS A 469 -3.54 19.44 -7.56
CA HIS A 469 -4.01 18.14 -8.08
C HIS A 469 -4.78 18.27 -9.41
N GLN A 470 -4.54 19.31 -10.21
CA GLN A 470 -5.19 19.49 -11.53
C GLN A 470 -4.22 19.94 -12.61
N PHE A 471 -3.17 20.68 -12.26
CA PHE A 471 -2.25 21.29 -13.21
C PHE A 471 -0.81 20.80 -13.00
N TRP A 472 -0.02 20.78 -14.08
CA TRP A 472 1.40 20.44 -14.02
C TRP A 472 2.24 21.63 -13.57
N VAL A 473 1.91 22.82 -14.06
CA VAL A 473 2.54 24.09 -13.67
C VAL A 473 1.46 25.02 -13.15
N LEU A 474 1.63 25.44 -11.90
CA LEU A 474 0.77 26.42 -11.24
C LEU A 474 1.62 27.67 -10.96
N GLU A 475 1.27 28.79 -11.58
CA GLU A 475 1.93 30.07 -11.39
C GLU A 475 1.34 30.82 -10.19
N TRP A 476 2.24 31.43 -9.42
CA TRP A 476 1.89 32.30 -8.31
C TRP A 476 2.11 33.77 -8.70
N ALA A 477 1.09 34.40 -9.28
CA ALA A 477 1.18 35.68 -9.98
C ALA A 477 1.62 36.88 -9.11
N GLU A 478 1.55 36.78 -7.77
CA GLU A 478 1.83 37.90 -6.86
C GLU A 478 2.57 37.49 -5.57
N LEU A 479 3.65 36.71 -5.68
CA LEU A 479 4.37 36.27 -4.48
C LEU A 479 4.94 37.43 -3.63
N GLU A 480 5.21 38.60 -4.25
CA GLU A 480 5.64 39.82 -3.55
C GLU A 480 4.63 40.28 -2.48
N ASN A 481 3.33 40.03 -2.69
CA ASN A 481 2.27 40.33 -1.72
C ASN A 481 2.21 39.29 -0.58
N VAL A 482 2.73 38.08 -0.81
CA VAL A 482 2.78 36.96 0.16
C VAL A 482 3.96 37.10 1.13
N PHE A 483 5.02 37.85 0.79
CA PHE A 483 6.20 38.02 1.64
C PHE A 483 6.07 39.05 2.78
N LYS A 484 4.86 39.48 3.15
CA LYS A 484 4.68 40.25 4.40
C LYS A 484 5.07 39.35 5.59
N LYS A 485 5.77 39.92 6.59
CA LYS A 485 6.47 39.21 7.69
C LYS A 485 5.68 38.09 8.43
N ARG A 486 4.37 38.01 8.27
CA ARG A 486 3.51 37.00 8.92
C ARG A 486 3.42 35.66 8.18
N ASP A 487 3.79 35.59 6.89
CA ASP A 487 3.43 34.45 6.03
C ASP A 487 4.62 33.62 5.48
N ILE A 488 5.87 34.04 5.72
CA ILE A 488 7.06 33.35 5.17
C ILE A 488 7.18 31.89 5.65
N SER A 489 6.89 31.64 6.93
CA SER A 489 6.93 30.28 7.48
C SER A 489 5.87 29.37 6.87
N ALA A 490 4.68 29.91 6.57
CA ALA A 490 3.61 29.17 5.92
C ALA A 490 3.96 28.83 4.46
N VAL A 491 4.55 29.77 3.71
CA VAL A 491 5.05 29.51 2.35
C VAL A 491 6.14 28.44 2.34
N LYS A 492 7.10 28.49 3.28
CA LYS A 492 8.14 27.47 3.41
C LYS A 492 7.54 26.11 3.75
N ALA A 493 6.57 26.04 4.66
CA ALA A 493 5.88 24.80 5.00
C ALA A 493 5.12 24.24 3.79
N PHE A 494 4.45 25.11 3.03
CA PHE A 494 3.74 24.75 1.80
C PHE A 494 4.69 24.19 0.74
N LEU A 495 5.77 24.90 0.40
CA LEU A 495 6.76 24.44 -0.60
C LEU A 495 7.51 23.18 -0.17
N SER A 496 7.76 23.02 1.12
CA SER A 496 8.51 21.87 1.63
C SER A 496 7.67 20.61 1.83
N CYS A 497 6.34 20.70 1.70
CA CYS A 497 5.41 19.58 1.85
C CYS A 497 5.57 18.57 0.69
N GLY A 498 5.85 17.31 1.03
CA GLY A 498 5.96 16.23 0.04
C GLY A 498 4.67 15.44 -0.18
N VAL A 499 3.68 15.59 0.70
CA VAL A 499 2.44 14.80 0.67
C VAL A 499 1.26 15.69 1.09
N ASP A 500 0.33 15.89 0.17
CA ASP A 500 -0.91 16.61 0.45
C ASP A 500 -1.97 15.66 1.01
N THR A 501 -2.59 16.07 2.12
CA THR A 501 -3.78 15.39 2.66
C THR A 501 -4.97 16.32 2.50
N VAL A 502 -5.87 15.98 1.60
CA VAL A 502 -7.06 16.80 1.28
C VAL A 502 -8.30 15.94 1.41
N ARG A 503 -9.34 16.46 2.07
CA ARG A 503 -10.66 15.83 2.09
C ARG A 503 -11.39 16.16 0.77
N PRO A 504 -11.77 15.15 -0.04
CA PRO A 504 -12.56 15.38 -1.24
C PRO A 504 -13.87 16.14 -0.90
N PRO A 505 -14.32 17.06 -1.77
CA PRO A 505 -15.55 17.83 -1.57
C PRO A 505 -16.80 16.97 -1.50
#